data_AF-A0A4Q8QK67-F1
#
_entry.id   AF-A0A4Q8QK67-F1
#
_cell.length_a   1.000
_cell.length_b   1.000
_cell.length_c   1.000
_cell.angle_alpha   90.00
_cell.angle_beta   90.00
_cell.angle_gamma   90.00
#
_symmetry.space_group_name_H-M   'P 1'
#
loop_
_entity.id
_entity.type
_entity.pdbx_description
1 polymer ?
#
loop_
_entity_poly.entity_id
_entity_poly.type
_entity_poly.pdbx_seq_one_letter_code
_entity_poly.pdbx_strand_id
1 'polypeptide(L)'
;MGKEFDISRIVQFIKRDLTLQKNTITIGLLVGSIVLFLLYLFNMVWDKRLSADEFLGSFSLCYFPLGIFYVYTMLREFQNPKFNHSYLSLPVSNLERITAKWLNGALLYTLVFSLIGIIVGILAMMVGIVVFGAEMHVTAFFSENYWKVVKLFLLIQPTFMVGALTFSKNRVGKTLMVLGLLFIGFLLFNFIGFGILNHDFGVFSGESSGSEAFDRASQDFSVLGRWFYGLIFGPLMLVVAYFKMVEKEV
;
A
#
# COMPACT_ATOMS: atom_id res chain seq x y z
N MET A 1 30.10 6.98 21.33
CA MET A 1 30.50 6.97 19.92
C MET A 1 29.26 6.85 19.07
N GLY A 2 28.87 7.89 18.35
CA GLY A 2 27.69 7.87 17.49
C GLY A 2 27.88 6.82 16.40
N LYS A 3 26.95 5.87 16.28
CA LYS A 3 26.92 4.97 15.12
C LYS A 3 26.58 5.83 13.92
N GLU A 4 27.58 6.14 13.10
CA GLU A 4 27.39 6.79 11.82
C GLU A 4 26.43 5.95 10.97
N PHE A 5 25.54 6.65 10.25
CA PHE A 5 24.57 6.04 9.35
C PHE A 5 25.30 5.41 8.16
N ASP A 6 25.17 4.10 8.00
CA ASP A 6 25.94 3.33 7.03
C ASP A 6 25.01 2.58 6.06
N ILE A 7 25.08 2.98 4.78
CA ILE A 7 24.28 2.40 3.69
C ILE A 7 24.62 0.92 3.49
N SER A 8 25.86 0.49 3.74
CA SER A 8 26.28 -0.91 3.62
C SER A 8 25.50 -1.80 4.59
N ARG A 9 25.29 -1.31 5.82
CA ARG A 9 24.52 -2.03 6.86
C ARG A 9 23.06 -2.16 6.45
N ILE A 10 22.46 -1.13 5.85
CA ILE A 10 21.08 -1.19 5.34
C ILE A 10 20.95 -2.29 4.29
N VAL A 11 21.85 -2.35 3.31
CA VAL A 11 21.80 -3.37 2.25
C VAL A 11 21.97 -4.78 2.82
N GLN A 12 22.93 -4.98 3.72
CA GLN A 12 23.13 -6.27 4.39
C GLN A 12 21.91 -6.68 5.21
N PHE A 13 21.28 -5.71 5.87
CA PHE A 13 20.09 -5.94 6.66
C PHE A 13 18.88 -6.35 5.80
N ILE A 14 18.68 -5.68 4.65
CA ILE A 14 17.66 -6.07 3.67
C ILE A 14 17.92 -7.49 3.16
N LYS A 15 19.16 -7.82 2.79
CA LYS A 15 19.53 -9.16 2.31
C LYS A 15 19.24 -10.24 3.36
N ARG A 16 19.55 -9.97 4.63
CA ARG A 16 19.24 -10.85 5.75
C ARG A 16 17.74 -11.10 5.88
N ASP A 17 16.94 -10.03 5.88
CA ASP A 17 15.48 -10.11 6.01
C ASP A 17 14.84 -10.94 4.89
N LEU A 18 15.26 -10.71 3.64
CA LEU A 18 14.81 -11.48 2.49
C LEU A 18 15.18 -12.96 2.61
N THR A 19 16.38 -13.26 3.12
CA THR A 19 16.84 -14.64 3.30
C THR A 19 16.04 -15.38 4.37
N LEU A 20 15.79 -14.72 5.51
CA LEU A 20 15.03 -15.29 6.62
C LEU A 20 13.58 -15.58 6.22
N GLN A 21 13.01 -14.73 5.36
CA GLN A 21 11.60 -14.81 4.99
C GLN A 21 11.36 -15.42 3.61
N LYS A 22 12.40 -15.95 2.95
CA LYS A 22 12.35 -16.41 1.56
C LYS A 22 11.15 -17.30 1.26
N ASN A 23 10.87 -18.29 2.13
CA ASN A 23 9.78 -19.24 1.90
C ASN A 23 8.41 -18.53 1.92
N THR A 24 8.19 -17.65 2.91
CA THR A 24 6.94 -16.88 3.03
C THR A 24 6.75 -15.96 1.83
N ILE A 25 7.82 -15.29 1.40
CA ILE A 25 7.80 -14.38 0.24
C ILE A 25 7.52 -15.15 -1.04
N THR A 26 8.23 -16.25 -1.28
CA THR A 26 8.04 -17.09 -2.47
C THR A 26 6.62 -17.66 -2.54
N ILE A 27 6.08 -18.16 -1.43
CA ILE A 27 4.69 -18.65 -1.38
C ILE A 27 3.72 -17.51 -1.67
N GLY A 28 3.91 -16.34 -1.04
CA GLY A 28 3.05 -15.16 -1.27
C GLY A 28 3.06 -14.69 -2.72
N LEU A 29 4.24 -14.64 -3.34
CA LEU A 29 4.39 -14.27 -4.75
C LEU A 29 3.80 -15.32 -5.69
N LEU A 30 3.95 -16.62 -5.40
CA LEU A 30 3.39 -17.69 -6.20
C LEU A 30 1.84 -17.65 -6.15
N VAL A 31 1.27 -17.56 -4.96
CA VAL A 31 -0.19 -17.42 -4.79
C VAL A 31 -0.68 -16.15 -5.49
N GLY A 32 0.00 -15.02 -5.31
CA GLY A 32 -0.34 -13.77 -5.99
C GLY A 32 -0.29 -13.88 -7.52
N SER A 33 0.72 -14.58 -8.06
CA SER A 33 0.86 -14.81 -9.49
C SER A 33 -0.27 -15.67 -10.06
N ILE A 34 -0.65 -16.74 -9.35
CA ILE A 34 -1.77 -17.60 -9.76
C ILE A 34 -3.09 -16.82 -9.74
N VAL A 35 -3.36 -16.08 -8.67
CA VAL A 35 -4.59 -15.29 -8.55
C VAL A 35 -4.64 -14.21 -9.63
N LEU A 36 -3.54 -13.48 -9.85
CA LEU A 36 -3.44 -12.50 -10.94
C LEU A 36 -3.70 -13.12 -12.31
N PHE A 37 -3.08 -14.27 -12.58
CA PHE A 37 -3.26 -14.99 -13.84
C PHE A 37 -4.73 -15.36 -14.06
N LEU A 38 -5.40 -15.90 -13.04
CA LEU A 38 -6.82 -16.24 -13.11
C LEU A 38 -7.70 -15.01 -13.32
N LEU A 39 -7.41 -13.89 -12.67
CA LEU A 39 -8.14 -12.64 -12.87
C LEU A 39 -7.98 -12.10 -14.29
N TYR A 40 -6.77 -12.14 -14.85
CA TYR A 40 -6.54 -11.73 -16.23
C TYR A 40 -7.30 -12.61 -17.23
N LEU A 41 -7.26 -13.95 -17.05
CA LEU A 41 -8.04 -14.85 -17.89
C LEU A 41 -9.54 -14.57 -17.75
N PHE A 42 -10.03 -14.35 -16.54
CA PHE A 42 -11.44 -14.06 -16.28
C PHE A 42 -11.92 -12.80 -17.01
N ASN A 43 -11.15 -11.71 -16.99
CA ASN A 43 -11.49 -10.49 -17.72
C ASN A 43 -11.55 -10.71 -19.24
N MET A 44 -10.71 -11.60 -19.77
CA MET A 44 -10.68 -11.90 -21.21
C MET A 44 -11.83 -12.80 -21.68
N VAL A 45 -12.59 -13.45 -20.79
CA VAL A 45 -13.68 -14.38 -21.16
C VAL A 45 -14.77 -13.69 -21.99
N TRP A 46 -15.13 -12.45 -21.64
CA TRP A 46 -16.21 -11.73 -22.32
C TRP A 46 -15.70 -10.89 -23.49
N ASP A 47 -14.78 -9.98 -23.22
CA ASP A 47 -14.39 -8.95 -24.20
C ASP A 47 -13.29 -9.41 -25.17
N LYS A 48 -12.72 -10.62 -24.97
CA LYS A 48 -11.63 -11.19 -25.76
C LYS A 48 -10.42 -10.26 -25.94
N ARG A 49 -10.26 -9.32 -25.02
CA ARG A 49 -9.16 -8.37 -24.92
C ARG A 49 -8.89 -8.15 -23.44
N LEU A 50 -7.66 -7.77 -23.14
CA LEU A 50 -7.29 -7.32 -21.81
C LEU A 50 -7.07 -5.81 -21.88
N SER A 51 -8.05 -5.03 -21.44
CA SER A 51 -7.90 -3.58 -21.45
C SER A 51 -6.87 -3.12 -20.41
N ALA A 52 -6.27 -1.94 -20.61
CA ALA A 52 -5.30 -1.39 -19.67
C ALA A 52 -5.91 -1.17 -18.28
N ASP A 53 -7.20 -0.83 -18.20
CA ASP A 53 -7.93 -0.61 -16.96
C ASP A 53 -8.24 -1.93 -16.24
N GLU A 54 -8.60 -2.99 -16.96
CA GLU A 54 -8.77 -4.34 -16.39
C GLU A 54 -7.45 -4.91 -15.86
N PHE A 55 -6.37 -4.71 -16.62
CA PHE A 55 -5.03 -5.09 -16.19
C PHE A 55 -4.66 -4.39 -14.88
N LEU A 56 -4.83 -3.07 -14.84
CA LEU A 56 -4.52 -2.25 -13.67
C LEU A 56 -5.44 -2.56 -12.48
N GLY A 57 -6.73 -2.78 -12.73
CA GLY A 57 -7.70 -3.13 -11.69
C GLY A 57 -7.33 -4.44 -11.00
N SER A 58 -7.05 -5.48 -11.79
CA SER A 58 -6.63 -6.79 -11.28
C SER A 58 -5.26 -6.73 -10.61
N PHE A 59 -4.31 -5.98 -11.19
CA PHE A 59 -3.02 -5.70 -10.59
C PHE A 59 -3.16 -5.06 -9.21
N SER A 60 -3.94 -3.98 -9.11
CA SER A 60 -4.16 -3.23 -7.87
C SER A 60 -4.82 -4.08 -6.79
N LEU A 61 -5.79 -4.91 -7.19
CA LEU A 61 -6.51 -5.82 -6.30
C LEU A 61 -5.57 -6.80 -5.61
N CYS A 62 -4.54 -7.30 -6.30
CA CYS A 62 -3.55 -8.19 -5.69
C CYS A 62 -2.40 -7.41 -5.03
N TYR A 63 -1.98 -6.29 -5.63
CA TYR A 63 -0.84 -5.48 -5.22
C TYR A 63 -1.01 -4.91 -3.80
N PHE A 64 -2.18 -4.36 -3.47
CA PHE A 64 -2.42 -3.78 -2.14
C PHE A 64 -2.45 -4.83 -1.02
N PRO A 65 -3.30 -5.87 -1.07
CA PRO A 65 -3.36 -6.86 0.00
C PRO A 65 -2.04 -7.60 0.20
N LEU A 66 -1.39 -8.04 -0.88
CA LEU A 66 -0.10 -8.73 -0.78
C LEU A 66 1.00 -7.80 -0.26
N GLY A 67 0.97 -6.52 -0.64
CA GLY A 67 1.93 -5.53 -0.14
C GLY A 67 1.74 -5.27 1.35
N ILE A 68 0.49 -5.16 1.80
CA ILE A 68 0.16 -5.05 3.22
C ILE A 68 0.67 -6.30 3.96
N PHE A 69 0.32 -7.50 3.51
CA PHE A 69 0.80 -8.74 4.12
C PHE A 69 2.33 -8.81 4.15
N TYR A 70 2.99 -8.39 3.08
CA TYR A 70 4.45 -8.32 3.01
C TYR A 70 5.04 -7.43 4.11
N VAL A 71 4.48 -6.23 4.34
CA VAL A 71 4.90 -5.33 5.44
C VAL A 71 4.77 -6.01 6.80
N TYR A 72 3.65 -6.71 7.05
CA TYR A 72 3.46 -7.44 8.31
C TYR A 72 4.44 -8.60 8.47
N THR A 73 4.74 -9.33 7.38
CA THR A 73 5.75 -10.39 7.42
C THR A 73 7.13 -9.83 7.72
N MET A 74 7.52 -8.71 7.09
CA MET A 74 8.80 -8.04 7.32
C MET A 74 9.00 -7.61 8.76
N LEU A 75 7.92 -7.25 9.46
CA LEU A 75 7.95 -6.88 10.88
C LEU A 75 7.66 -8.03 11.84
N ARG A 76 7.70 -9.29 11.37
CA ARG A 76 7.42 -10.49 12.17
C ARG A 76 8.42 -10.70 13.33
N GLU A 77 9.64 -10.19 13.22
CA GLU A 77 10.65 -10.35 14.29
C GLU A 77 10.31 -9.53 15.54
N PHE A 78 9.73 -8.33 15.39
CA PHE A 78 9.26 -7.47 16.50
C PHE A 78 8.00 -8.01 17.22
N GLN A 79 7.53 -9.18 16.80
CA GLN A 79 6.28 -9.78 17.26
C GLN A 79 6.50 -10.83 18.32
N ASN A 80 7.62 -11.53 18.20
CA ASN A 80 7.95 -12.67 19.05
C ASN A 80 9.00 -12.22 20.05
N PRO A 81 8.72 -12.26 21.36
CA PRO A 81 9.67 -11.83 22.38
C PRO A 81 11.00 -12.60 22.29
N LYS A 82 10.94 -13.88 21.89
CA LYS A 82 12.12 -14.73 21.67
C LYS A 82 13.05 -14.21 20.56
N PHE A 83 12.49 -13.71 19.46
CA PHE A 83 13.27 -13.19 18.33
C PHE A 83 13.59 -11.72 18.49
N ASN A 84 12.81 -10.97 19.29
CA ASN A 84 13.01 -9.55 19.52
C ASN A 84 14.39 -9.26 20.12
N HIS A 85 14.84 -10.02 21.12
CA HIS A 85 16.15 -9.81 21.73
C HIS A 85 17.32 -10.02 20.75
N SER A 86 17.25 -11.07 19.92
CA SER A 86 18.26 -11.34 18.88
C SER A 86 18.22 -10.32 17.75
N TYR A 87 17.04 -9.79 17.46
CA TYR A 87 16.85 -8.77 16.44
C TYR A 87 17.40 -7.43 16.91
N LEU A 88 17.10 -7.01 18.14
CA LEU A 88 17.53 -5.72 18.70
C LEU A 88 19.02 -5.68 19.04
N SER A 89 19.66 -6.83 19.29
CA SER A 89 21.11 -6.91 19.52
C SER A 89 21.97 -6.67 18.28
N LEU A 90 21.38 -6.66 17.08
CA LEU A 90 22.13 -6.38 15.85
C LEU A 90 22.72 -4.97 15.89
N PRO A 91 23.94 -4.77 15.34
CA PRO A 91 24.64 -3.48 15.37
C PRO A 91 24.09 -2.48 14.35
N VAL A 92 22.76 -2.41 14.20
CA VAL A 92 22.03 -1.52 13.28
C VAL A 92 21.17 -0.57 14.11
N SER A 93 21.28 0.73 13.83
CA SER A 93 20.49 1.77 14.46
C SER A 93 19.01 1.68 14.08
N ASN A 94 18.12 2.26 14.89
CA ASN A 94 16.68 2.28 14.59
C ASN A 94 16.35 3.05 13.30
N LEU A 95 17.11 4.09 12.99
CA LEU A 95 16.96 4.83 11.73
C LEU A 95 17.33 3.95 10.53
N GLU A 96 18.44 3.23 10.58
CA GLU A 96 18.82 2.30 9.51
C GLU A 96 17.79 1.16 9.35
N ARG A 97 17.27 0.63 10.46
CA ARG A 97 16.23 -0.42 10.44
C ARG A 97 14.96 0.08 9.76
N ILE A 98 14.46 1.26 10.13
CA ILE A 98 13.23 1.77 9.55
C ILE A 98 13.41 2.13 8.07
N THR A 99 14.53 2.73 7.69
CA THR A 99 14.87 3.01 6.30
C THR A 99 14.96 1.71 5.50
N ALA A 100 15.59 0.66 6.03
CA ALA A 100 15.67 -0.64 5.38
C ALA A 100 14.29 -1.28 5.19
N LYS A 101 13.43 -1.25 6.22
CA LYS A 101 12.06 -1.81 6.14
C LYS A 101 11.19 -1.02 5.16
N TRP A 102 11.32 0.30 5.12
CA TRP A 102 10.60 1.14 4.16
C TRP A 102 11.09 0.90 2.73
N LEU A 103 12.41 0.91 2.48
CA LEU A 103 12.98 0.67 1.15
C LEU A 103 12.59 -0.71 0.61
N ASN A 104 12.65 -1.74 1.46
CA ASN A 104 12.28 -3.09 1.10
C ASN A 104 10.77 -3.23 0.88
N GLY A 105 9.97 -2.73 1.83
CA GLY A 105 8.51 -2.81 1.80
C GLY A 105 7.86 -2.00 0.69
N ALA A 106 8.48 -0.89 0.29
CA ALA A 106 7.96 -0.01 -0.73
C ALA A 106 8.67 -0.24 -2.07
N LEU A 107 9.95 0.12 -2.20
CA LEU A 107 10.63 0.09 -3.51
C LEU A 107 10.87 -1.33 -4.02
N LEU A 108 11.48 -2.20 -3.21
CA LEU A 108 11.82 -3.57 -3.66
C LEU A 108 10.54 -4.36 -3.96
N TYR A 109 9.53 -4.28 -3.09
CA TYR A 109 8.24 -4.91 -3.30
C TYR A 109 7.57 -4.42 -4.58
N THR A 110 7.46 -3.10 -4.80
CA THR A 110 6.87 -2.55 -6.03
C THR A 110 7.61 -3.05 -7.26
N LEU A 111 8.94 -3.00 -7.26
CA LEU A 111 9.73 -3.43 -8.41
C LEU A 111 9.48 -4.91 -8.72
N VAL A 112 9.60 -5.79 -7.74
CA VAL A 112 9.44 -7.24 -7.92
C VAL A 112 8.02 -7.59 -8.34
N PHE A 113 7.01 -7.00 -7.69
CA PHE A 113 5.62 -7.30 -8.00
C PHE A 113 5.21 -6.77 -9.37
N SER A 114 5.69 -5.61 -9.79
CA SER A 114 5.45 -5.08 -11.13
C SER A 114 6.08 -5.95 -12.22
N LEU A 115 7.30 -6.46 -12.01
CA LEU A 115 7.91 -7.42 -12.94
C LEU A 115 7.08 -8.71 -13.06
N ILE A 116 6.61 -9.24 -11.93
CA ILE A 116 5.73 -10.42 -11.93
C ILE A 116 4.41 -10.13 -12.63
N GLY A 117 3.78 -8.98 -12.36
CA GLY A 117 2.54 -8.57 -13.02
C GLY A 117 2.67 -8.49 -14.54
N ILE A 118 3.81 -7.95 -15.03
CA ILE A 118 4.11 -7.92 -16.47
C ILE A 118 4.26 -9.33 -17.04
N ILE A 119 5.08 -10.17 -16.41
CA ILE A 119 5.32 -11.55 -16.87
C ILE A 119 4.01 -12.36 -16.89
N VAL A 120 3.24 -12.28 -15.81
CA VAL A 120 1.95 -12.97 -15.67
C VAL A 120 0.93 -12.42 -16.67
N GLY A 121 0.91 -11.11 -16.92
CA GLY A 121 0.05 -10.49 -17.94
C GLY A 121 0.38 -10.99 -19.34
N ILE A 122 1.66 -11.05 -19.71
CA ILE A 122 2.11 -11.59 -21.01
C ILE A 122 1.70 -13.07 -21.14
N LEU A 123 1.91 -13.88 -20.09
CA LEU A 123 1.50 -15.28 -20.06
C LEU A 123 -0.03 -15.44 -20.22
N ALA A 124 -0.81 -14.62 -19.51
CA ALA A 124 -2.27 -14.64 -19.61
C ALA A 124 -2.76 -14.27 -21.01
N MET A 125 -2.16 -13.25 -21.64
CA MET A 125 -2.48 -12.89 -23.02
C MET A 125 -2.17 -14.02 -24.01
N MET A 126 -0.99 -14.66 -23.89
CA MET A 126 -0.64 -15.81 -24.74
C MET A 126 -1.66 -16.95 -24.64
N VAL A 127 -2.07 -17.28 -23.41
CA VAL A 127 -3.11 -18.30 -23.18
C VAL A 127 -4.47 -17.83 -23.70
N GLY A 128 -4.82 -16.56 -23.49
CA GLY A 128 -6.09 -16.00 -23.96
C GLY A 128 -6.23 -16.00 -25.48
N ILE A 129 -5.15 -15.80 -26.22
CA ILE A 129 -5.14 -15.91 -27.70
C ILE A 129 -5.46 -17.34 -28.12
N VAL A 130 -4.80 -18.33 -27.51
CA VAL A 130 -4.96 -19.75 -27.87
C VAL A 130 -6.34 -20.29 -27.48
N VAL A 131 -6.85 -19.91 -26.31
CA VAL A 131 -8.09 -20.48 -25.75
C VAL A 131 -9.34 -19.71 -26.20
N PHE A 132 -9.29 -18.38 -26.21
CA PHE A 132 -10.47 -17.54 -26.46
C PHE A 132 -10.46 -16.86 -27.85
N GLY A 133 -9.37 -16.99 -28.61
CA GLY A 133 -9.17 -16.25 -29.85
C GLY A 133 -9.04 -14.74 -29.62
N ALA A 134 -8.44 -14.36 -28.49
CA ALA A 134 -8.27 -12.96 -28.10
C ALA A 134 -7.34 -12.19 -29.03
N GLU A 135 -7.57 -10.89 -29.17
CA GLU A 135 -6.71 -10.00 -29.96
C GLU A 135 -5.50 -9.52 -29.14
N MET A 136 -4.31 -9.56 -29.75
CA MET A 136 -3.08 -9.02 -29.15
C MET A 136 -3.15 -7.49 -29.09
N HIS A 137 -3.43 -6.96 -27.89
CA HIS A 137 -3.27 -5.55 -27.60
C HIS A 137 -2.10 -5.36 -26.64
N VAL A 138 -1.05 -4.69 -27.12
CA VAL A 138 0.07 -4.29 -26.27
C VAL A 138 -0.40 -3.15 -25.38
N THR A 139 -0.76 -3.46 -24.15
CA THR A 139 -1.12 -2.46 -23.15
C THR A 139 0.13 -1.80 -22.57
N ALA A 140 0.08 -0.48 -22.37
CA ALA A 140 1.14 0.25 -21.71
C ALA A 140 1.14 -0.07 -20.21
N PHE A 141 2.06 -0.95 -19.76
CA PHE A 141 2.17 -1.37 -18.36
C PHE A 141 2.43 -0.22 -17.38
N PHE A 142 3.21 0.79 -17.81
CA PHE A 142 3.59 1.94 -17.00
C PHE A 142 2.77 3.19 -17.35
N SER A 143 1.45 3.11 -17.20
CA SER A 143 0.53 4.23 -17.41
C SER A 143 0.55 5.25 -16.26
N GLU A 144 -0.09 6.41 -16.45
CA GLU A 144 -0.29 7.37 -15.36
C GLU A 144 -1.08 6.75 -14.20
N ASN A 145 -2.06 5.89 -14.51
CA ASN A 145 -2.85 5.19 -13.51
C ASN A 145 -2.02 4.18 -12.70
N TYR A 146 -1.03 3.52 -13.33
CA TYR A 146 -0.06 2.69 -12.61
C TYR A 146 0.71 3.50 -11.56
N TRP A 147 1.21 4.68 -11.95
CA TRP A 147 1.92 5.53 -11.01
C TRP A 147 1.03 6.08 -9.90
N LYS A 148 -0.27 6.32 -10.15
CA LYS A 148 -1.24 6.67 -9.10
C LYS A 148 -1.36 5.55 -8.06
N VAL A 149 -1.47 4.29 -8.51
CA VAL A 149 -1.54 3.11 -7.63
C VAL A 149 -0.26 2.95 -6.80
N VAL A 150 0.91 3.08 -7.44
CA VAL A 150 2.20 2.98 -6.74
C VAL A 150 2.38 4.09 -5.70
N LYS A 151 2.07 5.35 -6.06
CA LYS A 151 2.14 6.49 -5.13
C LYS A 151 1.20 6.31 -3.95
N LEU A 152 -0.01 5.81 -4.19
CA LEU A 152 -0.97 5.52 -3.13
C LEU A 152 -0.44 4.43 -2.18
N PHE A 153 0.19 3.38 -2.70
CA PHE A 153 0.82 2.37 -1.86
C PHE A 153 2.00 2.93 -1.04
N LEU A 154 2.86 3.77 -1.63
CA LEU A 154 3.96 4.43 -0.92
C LEU A 154 3.47 5.27 0.27
N LEU A 155 2.29 5.86 0.15
CA LEU A 155 1.65 6.67 1.19
C LEU A 155 1.03 5.81 2.30
N ILE A 156 0.38 4.71 1.91
CA ILE A 156 -0.35 3.82 2.82
C ILE A 156 0.56 2.82 3.55
N GLN A 157 1.66 2.41 2.92
CA GLN A 157 2.60 1.41 3.45
C GLN A 157 3.14 1.77 4.86
N PRO A 158 3.57 3.02 5.15
CA PRO A 158 4.01 3.42 6.49
C PRO A 158 2.92 3.26 7.57
N THR A 159 1.66 3.50 7.22
CA THR A 159 0.53 3.34 8.15
C THR A 159 0.37 1.88 8.59
N PHE A 160 0.47 0.95 7.65
CA PHE A 160 0.47 -0.48 7.98
C PHE A 160 1.73 -0.91 8.75
N MET A 161 2.85 -0.24 8.52
CA MET A 161 4.07 -0.45 9.31
C MET A 161 3.87 -0.06 10.78
N VAL A 162 3.24 1.09 11.05
CA VAL A 162 2.84 1.50 12.42
C VAL A 162 1.88 0.49 13.04
N GLY A 163 0.86 0.06 12.29
CA GLY A 163 -0.10 -0.96 12.74
C GLY A 163 0.57 -2.28 13.12
N ALA A 164 1.52 -2.73 12.32
CA ALA A 164 2.31 -3.94 12.57
C ALA A 164 3.18 -3.87 13.83
N LEU A 165 3.70 -2.68 14.14
CA LEU A 165 4.46 -2.44 15.37
C LEU A 165 3.55 -2.29 16.60
N THR A 166 2.41 -1.63 16.46
CA THR A 166 1.52 -1.28 17.57
C THR A 166 0.74 -2.48 18.10
N PHE A 167 0.17 -3.30 17.23
CA PHE A 167 -0.68 -4.41 17.65
C PHE A 167 0.09 -5.72 17.82
N SER A 168 -0.15 -6.43 18.92
CA SER A 168 0.47 -7.74 19.20
C SER A 168 -0.27 -8.93 18.56
N LYS A 169 -1.61 -8.89 18.52
CA LYS A 169 -2.49 -9.93 17.96
C LYS A 169 -3.50 -9.34 16.96
N ASN A 170 -3.87 -10.12 15.95
CA ASN A 170 -4.81 -9.75 14.87
C ASN A 170 -4.52 -8.35 14.27
N ARG A 171 -3.29 -8.17 13.80
CA ARG A 171 -2.72 -6.84 13.57
C ARG A 171 -3.29 -6.17 12.32
N VAL A 172 -3.47 -6.96 11.26
CA VAL A 172 -4.09 -6.52 10.01
C VAL A 172 -5.52 -6.06 10.30
N GLY A 173 -6.32 -6.91 10.95
CA GLY A 173 -7.71 -6.61 11.30
C GLY A 173 -7.84 -5.37 12.19
N LYS A 174 -7.01 -5.24 13.22
CA LYS A 174 -7.03 -4.06 14.10
C LYS A 174 -6.62 -2.77 13.38
N THR A 175 -5.63 -2.83 12.50
CA THR A 175 -5.22 -1.65 11.73
C THR A 175 -6.32 -1.23 10.76
N LEU A 176 -6.94 -2.18 10.06
CA LEU A 176 -8.09 -1.91 9.20
C LEU A 176 -9.29 -1.38 10.00
N MET A 177 -9.54 -1.90 11.19
CA MET A 177 -10.61 -1.41 12.08
C MET A 177 -10.35 0.03 12.52
N VAL A 178 -9.14 0.37 12.92
CA VAL A 178 -8.77 1.76 13.28
C VAL A 178 -8.91 2.68 12.08
N LEU A 179 -8.42 2.27 10.90
CA LEU A 179 -8.59 3.06 9.67
C LEU A 179 -10.06 3.23 9.30
N GLY A 180 -10.88 2.19 9.46
CA GLY A 180 -12.32 2.24 9.22
C GLY A 180 -13.03 3.18 10.20
N LEU A 181 -12.67 3.14 11.49
CA LEU A 181 -13.21 4.05 12.50
C LEU A 181 -12.80 5.51 12.23
N LEU A 182 -11.55 5.75 11.83
CA LEU A 182 -11.09 7.07 11.43
C LEU A 182 -11.83 7.56 10.18
N PHE A 183 -12.05 6.69 9.19
CA PHE A 183 -12.79 7.03 7.98
C PHE A 183 -14.25 7.38 8.29
N ILE A 184 -14.95 6.56 9.08
CA ILE A 184 -16.34 6.83 9.50
C ILE A 184 -16.41 8.10 10.34
N GLY A 185 -15.48 8.28 11.28
CA GLY A 185 -15.40 9.48 12.11
C GLY A 185 -15.17 10.74 11.27
N PHE A 186 -14.29 10.66 10.26
CA PHE A 186 -14.08 11.75 9.31
C PHE A 186 -15.32 12.03 8.48
N LEU A 187 -16.02 11.02 7.97
CA LEU A 187 -17.28 11.21 7.24
C LEU A 187 -18.34 11.89 8.10
N LEU A 188 -18.52 11.44 9.34
CA LEU A 188 -19.46 12.05 10.29
C LEU A 188 -19.07 13.50 10.63
N PHE A 189 -17.78 13.76 10.85
CA PHE A 189 -17.28 15.11 11.09
C PHE A 189 -17.58 16.03 9.90
N ASN A 190 -17.33 15.58 8.67
CA ASN A 190 -17.66 16.36 7.47
C ASN A 190 -19.17 16.57 7.32
N PHE A 191 -19.98 15.54 7.60
CA PHE A 191 -21.43 15.64 7.54
C PHE A 191 -22.00 16.64 8.56
N ILE A 192 -21.51 16.60 9.80
CA ILE A 192 -21.91 17.54 10.86
C ILE A 192 -21.41 18.96 10.53
N GLY A 193 -20.14 19.09 10.13
CA GLY A 193 -19.56 20.38 9.72
C GLY A 193 -20.34 21.00 8.56
N PHE A 194 -20.72 20.18 7.59
CA PHE A 194 -21.61 20.59 6.51
C PHE A 194 -22.98 21.04 7.03
N GLY A 195 -23.63 20.24 7.88
CA GLY A 195 -24.95 20.58 8.45
C GLY A 195 -24.95 21.87 9.26
N ILE A 196 -23.87 22.18 9.97
CA ILE A 196 -23.73 23.41 10.78
C ILE A 196 -23.38 24.62 9.89
N LEU A 197 -22.40 24.47 8.98
CA LEU A 197 -21.88 25.58 8.19
C LEU A 197 -22.77 25.94 6.98
N ASN A 198 -23.59 25.01 6.50
CA ASN A 198 -24.50 25.22 5.36
C ASN A 198 -25.97 25.38 5.73
N HIS A 199 -26.27 25.60 7.02
CA HIS A 199 -27.65 25.78 7.49
C HIS A 199 -28.39 26.95 6.82
N ASP A 200 -27.67 28.02 6.44
CA ASP A 200 -28.23 29.22 5.78
C ASP A 200 -28.11 29.21 4.24
N PHE A 201 -27.46 28.20 3.64
CA PHE A 201 -27.16 28.17 2.20
C PHE A 201 -28.21 27.46 1.34
N GLY A 202 -29.37 27.08 1.90
CA GLY A 202 -30.47 26.53 1.09
C GLY A 202 -30.08 25.27 0.29
N VAL A 203 -29.15 24.45 0.78
CA VAL A 203 -28.63 23.32 -0.02
C VAL A 203 -29.71 22.25 -0.30
N PHE A 204 -30.80 22.25 0.48
CA PHE A 204 -31.98 21.42 0.25
C PHE A 204 -33.16 22.19 -0.37
N SER A 205 -33.04 23.49 -0.66
CA SER A 205 -34.10 24.30 -1.28
C SER A 205 -34.06 24.30 -2.81
N GLY A 206 -33.15 23.55 -3.44
CA GLY A 206 -33.06 23.43 -4.90
C GLY A 206 -32.42 24.64 -5.59
N GLU A 207 -31.79 25.55 -4.86
CA GLU A 207 -31.06 26.69 -5.44
C GLU A 207 -29.63 26.29 -5.86
N SER A 208 -29.26 26.64 -7.10
CA SER A 208 -28.01 26.24 -7.78
C SER A 208 -26.72 26.63 -7.05
N SER A 209 -26.79 27.59 -6.14
CA SER A 209 -25.64 28.13 -5.40
C SER A 209 -25.06 27.11 -4.41
N GLY A 210 -25.91 26.28 -3.80
CA GLY A 210 -25.49 25.22 -2.87
C GLY A 210 -24.81 24.05 -3.58
N SER A 211 -25.31 23.66 -4.75
CA SER A 211 -24.68 22.62 -5.58
C SER A 211 -23.35 23.09 -6.17
N GLU A 212 -23.25 24.36 -6.58
CA GLU A 212 -22.01 24.91 -7.15
C GLU A 212 -20.91 25.08 -6.08
N ALA A 213 -21.29 25.47 -4.86
CA ALA A 213 -20.35 25.49 -3.72
C ALA A 213 -19.88 24.07 -3.33
N PHE A 214 -20.77 23.07 -3.43
CA PHE A 214 -20.42 21.66 -3.19
C PHE A 214 -19.45 21.12 -4.24
N ASP A 215 -19.71 21.38 -5.52
CA ASP A 215 -18.82 20.98 -6.61
C ASP A 215 -17.45 21.64 -6.48
N ARG A 216 -17.39 22.94 -6.14
CA ARG A 216 -16.13 23.66 -5.93
C ARG A 216 -15.39 23.20 -4.67
N ALA A 217 -16.07 22.99 -3.55
CA ALA A 217 -15.45 22.48 -2.32
C ALA A 217 -14.89 21.07 -2.53
N SER A 218 -15.60 20.20 -3.26
CA SER A 218 -15.13 18.86 -3.60
C SER A 218 -13.84 18.90 -4.45
N GLN A 219 -13.67 19.94 -5.28
CA GLN A 219 -12.48 20.15 -6.10
C GLN A 219 -11.32 20.81 -5.32
N ASP A 220 -11.59 21.74 -4.41
CA ASP A 220 -10.59 22.48 -3.62
C ASP A 220 -9.94 21.64 -2.50
N PHE A 221 -10.72 20.76 -1.85
CA PHE A 221 -10.15 19.78 -0.91
C PHE A 221 -9.14 18.85 -1.58
N SER A 222 -9.15 18.73 -2.91
CA SER A 222 -8.22 17.88 -3.64
C SER A 222 -6.78 18.41 -3.61
N VAL A 223 -6.53 19.72 -3.50
CA VAL A 223 -5.16 20.26 -3.54
C VAL A 223 -4.53 20.20 -2.14
N LEU A 224 -5.16 20.84 -1.15
CA LEU A 224 -4.68 20.80 0.24
C LEU A 224 -4.67 19.38 0.80
N GLY A 225 -5.69 18.57 0.49
CA GLY A 225 -5.73 17.15 0.82
C GLY A 225 -4.58 16.38 0.17
N ARG A 226 -4.32 16.58 -1.13
CA ARG A 226 -3.22 15.88 -1.82
C ARG A 226 -1.85 16.26 -1.25
N TRP A 227 -1.65 17.50 -0.80
CA TRP A 227 -0.43 17.90 -0.09
C TRP A 227 -0.34 17.30 1.31
N PHE A 228 -1.42 17.38 2.11
CA PHE A 228 -1.44 16.86 3.47
C PHE A 228 -1.24 15.34 3.51
N TYR A 229 -2.01 14.59 2.71
CA TYR A 229 -1.89 13.14 2.64
C TYR A 229 -0.60 12.71 1.91
N GLY A 230 -0.20 13.41 0.85
CA GLY A 230 0.97 13.04 0.04
C GLY A 230 2.31 13.33 0.70
N LEU A 231 2.49 14.52 1.26
CA LEU A 231 3.81 14.99 1.71
C LEU A 231 4.00 14.86 3.21
N ILE A 232 2.95 15.05 4.01
CA ILE A 232 3.07 15.09 5.47
C ILE A 232 2.76 13.72 6.07
N PHE A 233 1.65 13.10 5.67
CA PHE A 233 1.16 11.88 6.33
C PHE A 233 2.12 10.69 6.23
N GLY A 234 2.65 10.40 5.04
CA GLY A 234 3.60 9.30 4.85
C GLY A 234 4.85 9.42 5.74
N PRO A 235 5.61 10.53 5.66
CA PRO A 235 6.75 10.78 6.53
C PRO A 235 6.41 10.82 8.02
N LEU A 236 5.27 11.42 8.39
CA LEU A 236 4.82 11.43 9.79
C LEU A 236 4.58 10.01 10.31
N MET A 237 3.97 9.13 9.52
CA MET A 237 3.77 7.73 9.90
C MET A 237 5.08 6.95 9.98
N LEU A 238 6.09 7.30 9.19
CA LEU A 238 7.45 6.75 9.38
C LEU A 238 8.07 7.23 10.70
N VAL A 239 7.91 8.50 11.07
CA VAL A 239 8.37 9.01 12.37
C VAL A 239 7.66 8.32 13.53
N VAL A 240 6.34 8.11 13.44
CA VAL A 240 5.58 7.35 14.44
C VAL A 240 6.09 5.92 14.52
N ALA A 241 6.35 5.25 13.38
CA ALA A 241 6.90 3.91 13.38
C ALA A 241 8.30 3.85 14.00
N TYR A 242 9.12 4.88 13.82
CA TYR A 242 10.44 4.98 14.46
C TYR A 242 10.31 5.00 15.98
N PHE A 243 9.46 5.87 16.53
CA PHE A 243 9.23 5.91 17.98
C PHE A 243 8.66 4.59 18.51
N LYS A 244 7.77 3.94 17.76
CA LYS A 244 7.27 2.60 18.13
C LYS A 244 8.33 1.50 18.10
N MET A 245 9.39 1.62 17.29
CA MET A 245 10.53 0.71 17.38
C MET A 245 11.35 0.98 18.64
N VAL A 246 11.61 2.26 18.95
CA VAL A 246 12.36 2.67 20.16
C VAL A 246 11.65 2.22 21.44
N GLU A 247 10.33 2.38 21.52
CA GLU A 247 9.53 1.91 22.67
C GLU A 247 9.66 0.39 22.93
N LYS A 248 10.01 -0.40 21.91
CA LYS A 248 10.18 -1.86 22.03
C LYS A 248 11.59 -2.31 22.40
N GLU A 249 12.54 -1.38 22.40
CA GLU A 249 13.92 -1.62 22.85
C GLU A 249 14.08 -1.52 24.36
N VAL A 250 13.20 -0.77 25.02
CA VAL A 250 13.12 -0.59 26.47
C VAL A 250 12.30 -1.71 27.10
#